data_AF-A0A959MLT3-F1
#
_entry.id   AF-A0A959MLT3-F1
#
_cell.length_a   1.000
_cell.length_b   1.000
_cell.length_c   1.000
_cell.angle_alpha   90.00
_cell.angle_beta   90.00
_cell.angle_gamma   90.00
#
_symmetry.space_group_name_H-M   'P 1'
#
loop_
_entity.id
_entity.type
_entity.pdbx_description
1 polymer ?
#
loop_
_entity_poly.entity_id
_entity_poly.type
_entity_poly.pdbx_seq_one_letter_code
_entity_poly.pdbx_strand_id
1 'polypeptide(L)'
;MNIKKIFISVFVLTLTLQLQAKTPEEEGKAIFQNRCAACHNVNKVMTGPALAGISERRSIDWIIKFVQSSQSVIKSGDESAVKLFNQFNKIPMPDHPDLTEENIKNIVAYIKSDTKTEEPATAPFAKPGKKRPYYTPVKLTNYFFVIGYLAVVLALIATYYYAVQFKTFKKDVQHKNESD
;
A
#
# COMPACT_ATOMS: atom_id res chain seq x y z
N MET A 1 -28.25 20.54 33.76
CA MET A 1 -27.83 20.07 32.43
C MET A 1 -27.43 18.60 32.53
N ASN A 2 -28.15 17.69 31.87
CA ASN A 2 -28.02 16.26 32.11
C ASN A 2 -26.73 15.71 31.46
N ILE A 3 -25.70 15.43 32.26
CA ILE A 3 -24.39 14.92 31.81
C ILE A 3 -24.53 13.68 30.91
N LYS A 4 -25.51 12.81 31.19
CA LYS A 4 -25.84 11.64 30.35
C LYS A 4 -26.23 12.01 28.91
N LYS A 5 -26.92 13.14 28.70
CA LYS A 5 -27.30 13.62 27.36
C LYS A 5 -26.11 14.19 26.58
N ILE A 6 -25.11 14.74 27.28
CA ILE A 6 -23.87 15.22 26.65
C ILE A 6 -23.05 14.03 26.15
N PHE A 7 -22.89 12.98 26.96
CA PHE A 7 -22.16 11.78 26.54
C PHE A 7 -22.81 11.05 25.36
N ILE A 8 -24.14 10.93 25.34
CA ILE A 8 -24.87 10.33 24.20
C ILE A 8 -24.72 11.19 22.95
N SER A 9 -24.80 12.52 23.08
CA SER A 9 -24.64 13.44 21.94
C SER A 9 -23.21 13.38 21.35
N VAL A 10 -22.18 13.31 22.20
CA VAL A 10 -20.79 13.20 21.75
C VAL A 10 -20.52 11.86 21.08
N PHE A 11 -21.07 10.75 21.59
CA PHE A 11 -20.94 9.43 20.98
C PHE A 11 -21.65 9.33 19.62
N VAL A 12 -22.83 9.93 19.49
CA VAL A 12 -23.56 9.99 18.21
C VAL A 12 -22.82 10.89 17.20
N LEU A 13 -22.21 11.99 17.66
CA LEU A 13 -21.44 12.90 16.80
C LEU A 13 -20.08 12.31 16.37
N THR A 14 -19.44 11.48 17.18
CA THR A 14 -18.19 10.80 16.79
C THR A 14 -18.45 9.60 15.87
N LEU A 15 -19.58 8.91 16.02
CA LEU A 15 -19.96 7.78 15.17
C LEU A 15 -20.29 8.24 13.73
N THR A 16 -20.90 9.41 13.55
CA THR A 16 -21.16 9.97 12.21
C THR A 16 -19.88 10.39 11.48
N LEU A 17 -18.80 10.69 12.19
CA LEU A 17 -17.49 11.04 11.60
C LEU A 17 -16.72 9.84 11.06
N GLN A 18 -17.04 8.61 11.45
CA GLN A 18 -16.32 7.41 11.00
C GLN A 18 -16.84 6.81 9.68
N LEU A 19 -17.98 7.26 9.15
CA LEU A 19 -18.53 6.84 7.86
C LEU A 19 -18.07 7.73 6.69
N GLN A 20 -16.76 7.97 6.58
CA GLN A 20 -16.22 8.47 5.32
C GLN A 20 -16.09 7.28 4.37
N ALA A 21 -17.03 7.18 3.42
CA ALA A 21 -16.87 6.28 2.29
C ALA A 21 -15.59 6.69 1.54
N LYS A 22 -14.67 5.73 1.33
CA LYS A 22 -13.48 5.98 0.52
C LYS A 22 -13.91 6.30 -0.90
N THR A 23 -13.21 7.24 -1.51
CA THR A 23 -13.43 7.53 -2.93
C THR A 23 -13.00 6.34 -3.79
N PRO A 24 -13.61 6.12 -4.97
CA PRO A 24 -13.18 5.09 -5.92
C PRO A 24 -11.68 5.14 -6.21
N GLU A 25 -11.08 6.33 -6.28
CA GLU A 25 -9.66 6.52 -6.50
C GLU A 25 -8.80 6.06 -5.31
N GLU A 26 -9.24 6.28 -4.08
CA GLU A 26 -8.54 5.81 -2.88
C GLU A 26 -8.58 4.29 -2.75
N GLU A 27 -9.73 3.68 -3.03
CA GLU A 27 -9.88 2.22 -3.07
C GLU A 27 -9.04 1.61 -4.19
N GLY A 28 -9.14 2.19 -5.39
CA GLY A 28 -8.37 1.78 -6.55
C GLY A 28 -6.86 1.87 -6.32
N LYS A 29 -6.40 2.93 -5.67
CA LYS A 29 -4.99 3.11 -5.28
C LYS A 29 -4.53 2.00 -4.33
N ALA A 30 -5.32 1.67 -3.32
CA ALA A 30 -4.97 0.62 -2.37
C ALA A 30 -4.86 -0.74 -3.07
N ILE A 31 -5.80 -1.07 -3.98
CA ILE A 31 -5.75 -2.32 -4.74
C ILE A 31 -4.54 -2.32 -5.68
N PHE A 32 -4.31 -1.23 -6.42
CA PHE A 32 -3.19 -1.10 -7.34
C PHE A 32 -1.84 -1.30 -6.63
N GLN A 33 -1.64 -0.65 -5.48
CA GLN A 33 -0.41 -0.77 -4.69
C GLN A 33 -0.14 -2.20 -4.22
N ASN A 34 -1.20 -2.92 -3.86
CA ASN A 34 -1.08 -4.28 -3.32
C ASN A 34 -0.99 -5.36 -4.40
N ARG A 35 -1.60 -5.15 -5.57
CA ARG A 35 -1.77 -6.20 -6.59
C ARG A 35 -1.04 -5.94 -7.90
N CYS A 36 -0.82 -4.67 -8.26
CA CYS A 36 -0.36 -4.30 -9.61
C CYS A 36 1.03 -3.63 -9.61
N ALA A 37 1.35 -2.87 -8.55
CA ALA A 37 2.53 -2.00 -8.49
C ALA A 37 3.88 -2.74 -8.50
N ALA A 38 3.87 -4.06 -8.27
CA ALA A 38 5.08 -4.89 -8.40
C ALA A 38 5.57 -4.97 -9.86
N CYS A 39 4.67 -4.88 -10.83
CA CYS A 39 5.00 -5.04 -12.26
C CYS A 39 4.62 -3.83 -13.10
N HIS A 40 3.66 -3.02 -12.66
CA HIS A 40 3.17 -1.86 -13.40
C HIS A 40 3.47 -0.55 -12.68
N ASN A 41 3.60 0.50 -13.48
CA ASN A 41 3.52 1.87 -13.00
C ASN A 41 2.56 2.65 -13.91
N VAL A 42 1.98 3.72 -13.39
CA VAL A 42 1.11 4.59 -14.17
C VAL A 42 1.90 5.23 -15.30
N ASN A 43 2.99 5.94 -15.01
CA ASN A 43 3.63 6.81 -15.99
C ASN A 43 4.91 6.23 -16.63
N LYS A 44 5.35 5.03 -16.24
CA LYS A 44 6.58 4.41 -16.78
C LYS A 44 6.41 2.92 -17.08
N VAL A 45 7.13 2.47 -18.09
CA VAL A 45 7.26 1.04 -18.41
C VAL A 45 8.13 0.37 -17.36
N MET A 46 7.71 -0.82 -16.91
CA MET A 46 8.38 -1.64 -15.91
C MET A 46 8.46 -3.08 -16.45
N THR A 47 8.12 -4.08 -15.63
CA THR A 47 7.92 -5.45 -16.12
C THR A 47 6.71 -5.55 -17.04
N GLY A 48 5.67 -4.75 -16.77
CA GLY A 48 4.53 -4.54 -17.65
C GLY A 48 4.50 -3.13 -18.24
N PRO A 49 3.56 -2.85 -19.17
CA PRO A 49 3.39 -1.53 -19.77
C PRO A 49 3.02 -0.44 -18.77
N ALA A 50 3.33 0.80 -19.14
CA ALA A 50 2.79 1.98 -18.47
C ALA A 50 1.26 2.00 -18.60
N LEU A 51 0.55 2.34 -17.53
CA LEU A 51 -0.92 2.34 -17.49
C LEU A 51 -1.55 3.70 -17.72
N ALA A 52 -0.77 4.79 -17.71
CA ALA A 52 -1.22 6.12 -18.08
C ALA A 52 -1.89 6.05 -19.44
N GLY A 53 -3.09 6.62 -19.58
CA GLY A 53 -3.86 6.60 -20.81
C GLY A 53 -4.53 5.25 -21.16
N ILE A 54 -4.67 4.31 -20.21
CA ILE A 54 -5.23 2.98 -20.51
C ILE A 54 -6.71 3.04 -20.93
N SER A 55 -7.47 3.96 -20.33
CA SER A 55 -8.90 4.16 -20.60
C SER A 55 -9.18 4.66 -22.02
N GLU A 56 -8.20 5.30 -22.63
CA GLU A 56 -8.22 5.79 -24.01
C GLU A 56 -7.77 4.71 -24.99
N ARG A 57 -6.91 3.78 -24.55
CA ARG A 57 -6.39 2.69 -25.39
C ARG A 57 -7.32 1.47 -25.46
N ARG A 58 -8.11 1.22 -24.42
CA ARG A 58 -8.92 0.00 -24.26
C ARG A 58 -10.23 0.31 -23.57
N SER A 59 -11.29 -0.39 -23.97
CA SER A 59 -12.58 -0.34 -23.29
C SER A 59 -12.47 -0.93 -21.89
N ILE A 60 -13.31 -0.45 -20.97
CA ILE A 60 -13.35 -0.96 -19.61
C ILE A 60 -13.66 -2.47 -19.57
N ASP A 61 -14.54 -2.95 -20.43
CA ASP A 61 -14.90 -4.38 -20.51
C ASP A 61 -13.72 -5.24 -20.93
N TRP A 62 -12.86 -4.74 -21.84
CA TRP A 62 -11.65 -5.44 -22.24
C TRP A 62 -10.65 -5.49 -21.08
N ILE A 63 -10.48 -4.37 -20.36
CA ILE A 63 -9.59 -4.28 -19.20
C ILE A 63 -10.05 -5.26 -18.10
N ILE A 64 -11.35 -5.32 -17.82
CA ILE A 64 -11.91 -6.26 -16.84
C ILE A 64 -11.55 -7.70 -17.20
N LYS A 65 -11.83 -8.13 -18.43
CA LYS A 65 -11.51 -9.49 -18.89
C LYS A 65 -10.02 -9.78 -18.83
N PHE A 66 -9.19 -8.83 -19.24
CA PHE A 66 -7.74 -9.00 -19.26
C PHE A 66 -7.14 -9.09 -17.86
N VAL A 67 -7.63 -8.29 -16.91
CA VAL A 67 -7.18 -8.34 -15.51
C VAL A 67 -7.64 -9.63 -14.83
N GLN A 68 -8.87 -10.08 -15.10
CA GLN A 68 -9.40 -11.31 -14.52
C GLN A 68 -8.70 -12.55 -15.06
N SER A 69 -8.45 -12.63 -16.38
CA SER A 69 -7.64 -13.70 -16.96
C SER A 69 -6.92 -13.27 -18.24
N SER A 70 -5.66 -12.86 -18.09
CA SER A 70 -4.86 -12.35 -19.21
C SER A 70 -4.57 -13.46 -20.22
N GLN A 71 -4.29 -14.67 -19.72
CA GLN A 71 -3.94 -15.81 -20.56
C GLN A 71 -5.13 -16.30 -21.37
N SER A 72 -6.36 -16.19 -20.85
CA SER A 72 -7.56 -16.55 -21.60
C SER A 72 -7.77 -15.61 -22.79
N VAL A 73 -7.58 -14.30 -22.60
CA VAL A 73 -7.68 -13.30 -23.69
C VAL A 73 -6.57 -13.50 -24.73
N ILE A 74 -5.36 -13.84 -24.31
CA ILE A 74 -4.27 -14.17 -25.24
C ILE A 74 -4.59 -15.44 -26.04
N LYS A 75 -5.08 -16.50 -25.38
CA LYS A 75 -5.43 -17.77 -26.01
C LYS A 75 -6.64 -17.69 -26.93
N SER A 76 -7.57 -16.78 -26.69
CA SER A 76 -8.69 -16.53 -27.59
C SER A 76 -8.28 -15.88 -28.91
N GLY A 77 -7.01 -15.50 -29.06
CA GLY A 77 -6.47 -14.92 -30.28
C GLY A 77 -6.70 -13.41 -30.41
N ASP A 78 -6.94 -12.70 -29.30
CA ASP A 78 -7.02 -11.23 -29.33
C ASP A 78 -5.68 -10.66 -29.81
N GLU A 79 -5.67 -10.06 -31.00
CA GLU A 79 -4.44 -9.58 -31.65
C GLU A 79 -3.67 -8.57 -30.79
N SER A 80 -4.41 -7.74 -30.06
CA SER A 80 -3.86 -6.72 -29.18
C SER A 80 -3.18 -7.32 -27.95
N ALA A 81 -3.81 -8.31 -27.32
CA ALA A 81 -3.25 -9.06 -26.20
C ALA A 81 -2.04 -9.89 -26.62
N VAL A 82 -2.11 -10.58 -27.75
CA VAL A 82 -1.00 -11.37 -28.30
C VAL A 82 0.19 -10.49 -28.64
N LYS A 83 -0.03 -9.35 -29.30
CA LYS A 83 1.02 -8.37 -29.60
C LYS A 83 1.67 -7.86 -28.31
N LEU A 84 0.86 -7.48 -27.32
CA LEU A 84 1.35 -7.00 -26.03
C LEU A 84 2.19 -8.08 -25.31
N PHE A 85 1.70 -9.31 -25.27
CA PHE A 85 2.41 -10.43 -24.65
C PHE A 85 3.78 -10.67 -25.29
N ASN A 86 3.86 -10.61 -26.63
CA ASN A 86 5.13 -10.72 -27.34
C ASN A 86 6.07 -9.54 -27.06
N GLN A 87 5.55 -8.31 -26.97
CA GLN A 87 6.35 -7.11 -26.65
C GLN A 87 6.96 -7.16 -25.25
N PHE A 88 6.30 -7.80 -24.29
CA PHE A 88 6.75 -7.91 -22.90
C PHE A 88 7.42 -9.26 -22.60
N ASN A 89 8.17 -9.80 -23.57
CA ASN A 89 8.96 -11.03 -23.45
C ASN A 89 8.16 -12.27 -23.03
N LYS A 90 6.86 -12.30 -23.36
CA LYS A 90 5.95 -13.41 -23.00
C LYS A 90 5.89 -13.67 -21.49
N ILE A 91 6.12 -12.64 -20.67
CA ILE A 91 5.93 -12.72 -19.22
C ILE A 91 4.42 -12.75 -18.95
N PRO A 92 3.88 -13.80 -18.30
CA PRO A 92 2.46 -13.86 -18.01
C PRO A 92 2.08 -12.84 -16.93
N MET A 93 1.01 -12.08 -17.17
CA MET A 93 0.37 -11.29 -16.12
C MET A 93 -0.45 -12.24 -15.24
N PRO A 94 -0.29 -12.23 -13.90
CA PRO A 94 -1.11 -13.04 -13.00
C PRO A 94 -2.60 -12.77 -13.19
N ASP A 95 -3.39 -13.83 -13.16
CA ASP A 95 -4.84 -13.74 -13.25
C ASP A 95 -5.41 -13.25 -11.89
N HIS A 96 -6.41 -12.38 -11.95
CA HIS A 96 -7.10 -11.82 -10.78
C HIS A 96 -8.61 -12.07 -10.81
N PRO A 97 -9.06 -13.34 -10.80
CA PRO A 97 -10.49 -13.67 -10.80
C PRO A 97 -11.20 -13.24 -9.51
N ASP A 98 -10.44 -12.94 -8.45
CA ASP A 98 -10.93 -12.42 -7.18
C ASP A 98 -11.36 -10.95 -7.24
N LEU A 99 -10.93 -10.20 -8.27
CA LEU A 99 -11.29 -8.79 -8.42
C LEU A 99 -12.64 -8.63 -9.13
N THR A 100 -13.57 -7.96 -8.44
CA THR A 100 -14.86 -7.56 -9.00
C THR A 100 -14.69 -6.51 -10.10
N GLU A 101 -15.70 -6.35 -10.94
CA GLU A 101 -15.70 -5.28 -11.95
C GLU A 101 -15.54 -3.89 -11.34
N GLU A 102 -16.16 -3.66 -10.18
CA GLU A 102 -16.06 -2.41 -9.44
C GLU A 102 -14.63 -2.16 -8.95
N ASN A 103 -13.97 -3.17 -8.38
CA ASN A 103 -12.56 -3.08 -7.98
C ASN A 103 -11.68 -2.66 -9.18
N ILE A 104 -11.91 -3.24 -10.35
CA ILE A 104 -11.14 -2.94 -11.56
C ILE A 104 -11.45 -1.52 -12.06
N LYS A 105 -12.71 -1.09 -12.04
CA LYS A 105 -13.11 0.29 -12.37
C LYS A 105 -12.45 1.30 -11.42
N ASN A 106 -12.39 0.99 -10.13
CA ASN A 106 -11.74 1.83 -9.12
C ASN A 106 -10.22 1.93 -9.39
N ILE A 107 -9.55 0.83 -9.74
CA ILE A 107 -8.14 0.84 -10.16
C ILE A 107 -7.94 1.74 -11.39
N VAL A 108 -8.81 1.63 -12.40
CA VAL A 108 -8.74 2.46 -13.61
C VAL A 108 -8.99 3.94 -13.29
N ALA A 109 -9.91 4.25 -12.37
CA ALA A 109 -10.15 5.61 -11.88
C ALA A 109 -8.90 6.19 -11.20
N TYR A 110 -8.23 5.41 -10.35
CA TYR A 110 -6.94 5.80 -9.77
C TYR A 110 -5.87 6.03 -10.83
N ILE A 111 -5.73 5.15 -11.81
CA ILE A 111 -4.74 5.31 -12.89
C ILE A 111 -4.99 6.62 -13.65
N LYS A 112 -6.26 6.94 -13.92
CA LYS A 112 -6.65 8.19 -14.60
C LYS A 112 -6.26 9.42 -13.78
N SER A 113 -6.45 9.40 -12.45
CA SER A 113 -6.10 10.54 -11.59
C SER A 113 -4.60 10.70 -11.34
N ASP A 114 -3.83 9.60 -11.35
CA ASP A 114 -2.37 9.60 -11.18
C ASP A 114 -1.60 9.78 -12.52
N THR A 115 -2.32 9.81 -13.65
CA THR A 115 -1.73 10.07 -14.97
C THR A 115 -1.24 11.51 -15.01
N LYS A 116 0.07 11.69 -15.18
CA LYS A 116 0.61 13.01 -15.53
C LYS A 116 0.37 13.22 -17.01
N THR A 117 -0.17 14.39 -17.37
CA THR A 117 -0.35 14.81 -18.77
C THR A 117 1.02 15.00 -19.44
N GLU A 118 1.66 13.90 -19.78
CA GLU A 118 2.77 13.85 -20.72
C GLU A 118 2.39 12.80 -21.78
N GLU A 119 2.66 13.13 -23.03
CA GLU A 119 2.32 12.32 -24.21
C GLU A 119 2.64 10.83 -24.00
N PRO A 120 1.88 9.92 -24.64
CA PRO A 120 2.13 8.49 -24.54
C PRO A 120 3.57 8.22 -24.97
N ALA A 121 4.42 7.88 -23.99
CA ALA A 121 5.80 7.50 -24.24
C ALA A 121 5.79 6.29 -25.18
N THR A 122 6.04 6.55 -26.45
CA THR A 122 6.28 5.56 -27.49
C THR A 122 7.48 4.74 -27.04
N ALA A 123 7.30 3.45 -26.81
CA ALA A 123 8.29 2.60 -26.17
C ALA A 123 9.68 2.70 -26.84
N PRO A 124 10.71 3.20 -26.15
CA PRO A 124 12.08 2.93 -26.52
C PRO A 124 12.69 2.15 -25.37
N PHE A 125 12.94 0.85 -25.53
CA PHE A 125 13.68 0.12 -24.51
C PHE A 125 15.05 0.77 -24.30
N ALA A 126 15.18 1.60 -23.27
CA ALA A 126 16.41 1.69 -22.51
C ALA A 126 16.27 0.71 -21.34
N LYS A 127 17.08 -0.34 -21.38
CA LYS A 127 17.33 -1.31 -20.31
C LYS A 127 17.29 -0.57 -18.96
N PRO A 128 16.43 -0.93 -17.98
CA PRO A 128 16.47 -0.26 -16.69
C PRO A 128 17.84 -0.49 -16.04
N GLY A 129 18.64 0.56 -15.97
CA GLY A 129 19.83 0.62 -15.13
C GLY A 129 19.46 0.30 -13.68
N LYS A 130 20.40 -0.38 -13.00
CA LYS A 130 20.38 -0.85 -11.60
C LYS A 130 19.04 -0.68 -10.85
N LYS A 131 18.42 -1.84 -10.55
CA LYS A 131 17.33 -2.00 -9.56
C LYS A 131 17.58 -1.08 -8.36
N ARG A 132 16.70 -0.12 -8.11
CA ARG A 132 16.68 0.56 -6.80
C ARG A 132 16.04 -0.40 -5.81
N PRO A 133 16.68 -0.71 -4.67
CA PRO A 133 16.14 -1.67 -3.72
C PRO A 133 14.80 -1.18 -3.18
N TYR A 134 13.85 -2.12 -3.04
CA TYR A 134 12.56 -1.97 -2.36
C TYR A 134 12.70 -1.64 -0.85
N TYR A 135 13.94 -1.67 -0.35
CA TYR A 135 14.35 -1.17 0.94
C TYR A 135 15.26 0.05 0.75
N THR A 136 14.79 1.23 1.15
CA THR A 136 15.71 2.35 1.40
C THR A 136 16.33 2.10 2.76
N PRO A 137 17.64 1.85 2.87
CA PRO A 137 18.28 1.72 4.18
C PRO A 137 18.03 2.99 4.98
N VAL A 138 17.74 2.81 6.28
CA VAL A 138 17.64 3.93 7.22
C VAL A 138 18.94 4.70 7.12
N LYS A 139 18.89 5.87 6.47
CA LYS A 139 20.05 6.75 6.35
C LYS A 139 20.22 7.45 7.69
N LEU A 140 21.44 7.43 8.24
CA LEU A 140 21.78 8.18 9.46
C LEU A 140 21.48 9.69 9.34
N THR A 141 21.29 10.20 8.12
CA THR A 141 20.88 11.60 7.86
C THR A 141 19.43 11.89 8.24
N ASN A 142 18.58 10.89 8.49
CA ASN A 142 17.23 11.09 8.99
C ASN A 142 17.25 11.23 10.52
N TYR A 143 17.77 12.37 10.99
CA TYR A 143 18.00 12.65 12.41
C TYR A 143 16.76 12.44 13.29
N PHE A 144 15.57 12.78 12.80
CA PHE A 144 14.32 12.60 13.54
C PHE A 144 14.04 11.13 13.86
N PHE A 145 14.25 10.23 12.90
CA PHE A 145 14.04 8.80 13.10
C PHE A 145 15.08 8.20 14.05
N VAL A 146 16.35 8.58 13.90
CA VAL A 146 17.45 8.10 14.75
C VAL A 146 17.28 8.57 16.19
N ILE A 147 16.96 9.84 16.41
CA ILE A 147 16.74 10.41 17.75
C ILE A 147 15.52 9.77 18.42
N GLY A 148 14.41 9.59 17.68
CA GLY A 148 13.22 8.92 18.19
C GLY A 148 13.49 7.49 18.62
N TYR A 149 14.22 6.72 17.80
CA TYR A 149 14.59 5.35 18.13
C TYR A 149 15.48 5.27 19.37
N LEU A 150 16.52 6.12 19.47
CA LEU A 150 17.39 6.17 20.64
C LEU A 150 16.64 6.54 21.92
N ALA A 151 15.70 7.49 21.85
CA ALA A 151 14.88 7.87 22.99
C ALA A 151 14.01 6.70 23.50
N VAL A 152 13.41 5.92 22.58
CA VAL A 152 12.61 4.73 22.93
C VAL A 152 13.48 3.66 23.58
N VAL A 153 14.66 3.37 23.03
CA VAL A 153 15.58 2.38 23.59
C VAL A 153 16.05 2.78 24.99
N LEU A 154 16.40 4.06 25.20
CA LEU A 154 16.79 4.56 26.52
C LEU A 154 15.64 4.51 27.53
N ALA A 155 14.41 4.81 27.12
CA ALA A 155 13.23 4.70 27.98
C ALA A 155 12.95 3.26 28.42
N LEU A 156 13.12 2.29 27.50
CA LEU A 156 12.99 0.87 27.82
C LEU A 156 14.07 0.39 28.79
N ILE A 157 15.32 0.81 28.59
CA ILE A 157 16.44 0.49 29.50
C ILE A 157 16.21 1.09 30.88
N ALA A 158 15.81 2.36 30.95
CA ALA A 158 15.51 3.02 32.22
C ALA A 158 14.37 2.31 32.95
N THR A 159 13.28 2.00 32.24
CA THR A 159 12.13 1.30 32.82
C THR A 159 12.52 -0.09 33.34
N TYR A 160 13.33 -0.83 32.57
CA TYR A 160 13.87 -2.11 33.01
C TYR A 160 14.73 -1.97 34.28
N TYR A 161 15.64 -0.99 34.33
CA TYR A 161 16.48 -0.72 35.50
C TYR A 161 15.64 -0.37 36.73
N TYR A 162 14.66 0.52 36.60
CA TYR A 162 13.74 0.87 37.69
C TYR A 162 12.92 -0.33 38.15
N ALA A 163 12.44 -1.18 37.24
CA ALA A 163 11.71 -2.39 37.60
C ALA A 163 12.58 -3.39 38.39
N VAL A 164 13.87 -3.50 38.06
CA VAL A 164 14.83 -4.34 38.79
C VAL A 164 15.11 -3.78 40.18
N GLN A 165 15.37 -2.48 40.30
CA GLN A 165 15.59 -1.83 41.60
C GLN A 165 14.35 -1.94 42.49
N PHE A 166 13.16 -1.72 41.92
CA PHE A 166 11.90 -1.85 42.65
C PHE A 166 11.65 -3.28 43.13
N LYS A 167 11.94 -4.30 42.32
CA LYS A 167 11.86 -5.70 42.74
C LYS A 167 12.84 -6.03 43.87
N THR A 168 14.05 -5.50 43.80
CA THR A 168 15.10 -5.73 44.81
C THR A 168 14.70 -5.08 46.12
N PHE A 169 14.29 -3.81 46.09
CA PHE A 169 13.78 -3.09 47.25
C PHE A 169 12.58 -3.78 47.91
N LYS A 170 11.61 -4.26 47.12
CA LYS A 170 10.46 -5.00 47.67
C LYS A 170 10.89 -6.30 48.35
N LYS A 171 11.87 -7.01 47.79
CA LYS A 171 12.41 -8.24 48.38
C LYS A 171 13.07 -7.96 49.73
N ASP A 172 13.85 -6.89 49.83
CA ASP A 172 14.53 -6.51 51.08
C ASP A 172 13.54 -6.08 52.18
N VAL A 173 12.48 -5.34 51.81
CA VAL A 173 11.41 -4.97 52.75
C VAL A 173 10.65 -6.19 53.25
N GLN A 174 10.34 -7.17 52.38
CA GLN A 174 9.67 -8.40 52.81
C GLN A 174 10.56 -9.26 53.71
N HIS A 175 11.85 -9.37 53.41
CA HIS A 175 12.78 -10.14 54.23
C HIS A 175 12.94 -9.57 55.64
N LYS A 176 12.85 -8.25 55.80
CA LYS A 176 12.93 -7.56 57.09
C LYS A 176 11.67 -7.73 57.92
N ASN A 177 10.49 -7.73 57.30
CA ASN A 177 9.21 -7.90 57.99
C ASN A 177 8.96 -9.34 58.48
N GLU A 178 9.71 -10.31 58.01
CA GLU A 178 9.60 -11.73 58.41
C GLU A 178 10.69 -12.14 59.41
N SER A 179 11.64 -11.25 59.69
CA SER A 179 12.69 -11.42 60.70
C SER A 179 12.43 -10.70 62.03
N ASP A 180 11.37 -9.89 62.09
CA ASP A 180 10.85 -9.21 63.30
C ASP A 180 9.63 -9.97 63.85
#